data_AF-A0A2D5MN59-F1
#
_entry.id   AF-A0A2D5MN59-F1
#
_cell.length_a   1.000
_cell.length_b   1.000
_cell.length_c   1.000
_cell.angle_alpha   90.00
_cell.angle_beta   90.00
_cell.angle_gamma   90.00
#
_symmetry.space_group_name_H-M   'P 1'
#
loop_
_entity.id
_entity.type
_entity.pdbx_description
1 polymer ?
#
loop_
_entity_poly.entity_id
_entity_poly.type
_entity_poly.pdbx_seq_one_letter_code
_entity_poly.pdbx_strand_id
1 'polypeptide(L)'
;MSFKYEKETLFAEFKNAKDKDVKLSKKKSMFDKENDYYTNRIQFCKDHIELKNKHPEYYDGLDIKFDNLLLGYQSVNPLDHFYNKVFGMSYAEKMRITEIELMEKRANEGVGV
;
A
#
# COMPACT_ATOMS: atom_id res chain seq x y z
N MET A 1 -12.68 -29.98 -5.25
CA MET A 1 -11.60 -29.03 -4.91
C MET A 1 -12.26 -27.85 -4.23
N SER A 2 -11.84 -27.49 -3.01
CA SER A 2 -12.26 -26.24 -2.41
C SER A 2 -11.41 -25.13 -3.01
N PHE A 3 -12.03 -24.04 -3.46
CA PHE A 3 -11.31 -22.88 -3.97
C PHE A 3 -10.46 -22.26 -2.85
N LYS A 4 -9.23 -21.84 -3.15
CA LYS A 4 -8.37 -21.10 -2.22
C LYS A 4 -7.67 -19.98 -2.98
N TYR A 5 -7.53 -18.84 -2.31
CA TYR A 5 -6.71 -17.76 -2.82
C TYR A 5 -5.24 -18.07 -2.64
N GLU A 6 -4.48 -17.87 -3.70
CA GLU A 6 -3.04 -17.79 -3.62
C GLU A 6 -2.60 -16.33 -3.49
N LYS A 7 -1.45 -16.12 -2.85
CA LYS A 7 -0.84 -14.80 -2.68
C LYS A 7 -0.66 -14.07 -4.02
N GLU A 8 -0.31 -14.81 -5.07
CA GLU A 8 -0.12 -14.26 -6.42
C GLU A 8 -1.42 -13.74 -7.03
N THR A 9 -2.52 -14.49 -6.88
CA THR A 9 -3.84 -14.07 -7.36
C THR A 9 -4.30 -12.78 -6.69
N LEU A 10 -4.15 -12.69 -5.36
CA LEU A 10 -4.53 -11.48 -4.61
C LEU A 10 -3.69 -10.27 -5.00
N PHE A 11 -2.39 -10.45 -5.24
CA PHE A 11 -1.57 -9.35 -5.74
C PHE A 11 -1.95 -8.92 -7.15
N ALA A 12 -2.30 -9.86 -8.04
CA ALA A 12 -2.76 -9.53 -9.38
C ALA A 12 -4.08 -8.74 -9.36
N GLU A 13 -5.04 -9.17 -8.54
CA GLU A 13 -6.31 -8.47 -8.33
C GLU A 13 -6.10 -7.08 -7.73
N PHE A 14 -5.27 -6.97 -6.70
CA PHE A 14 -4.92 -5.68 -6.10
C PHE A 14 -4.21 -4.76 -7.09
N LYS A 15 -3.27 -5.29 -7.90
CA LYS A 15 -2.61 -4.54 -8.96
C LYS A 15 -3.62 -4.02 -9.98
N ASN A 16 -4.59 -4.84 -10.38
CA ASN A 16 -5.66 -4.40 -11.29
C ASN A 16 -6.50 -3.28 -10.66
N ALA A 17 -6.81 -3.36 -9.37
CA ALA A 17 -7.50 -2.29 -8.64
C ALA A 17 -6.67 -1.00 -8.63
N LYS A 18 -5.37 -1.09 -8.33
CA LYS A 18 -4.43 0.04 -8.38
C LYS A 18 -4.34 0.65 -9.77
N ASP A 19 -4.22 -0.17 -10.81
CA ASP A 19 -4.13 0.31 -12.20
C ASP A 19 -5.41 1.02 -12.64
N LYS A 20 -6.58 0.57 -12.17
CA LYS A 20 -7.85 1.28 -12.39
C LYS A 20 -7.87 2.64 -11.69
N ASP A 21 -7.39 2.72 -10.45
CA ASP A 21 -7.26 3.99 -9.73
C ASP A 21 -6.31 4.97 -10.47
N VAL A 22 -5.15 4.49 -10.92
CA VAL A 22 -4.17 5.29 -11.69
C VAL A 22 -4.79 5.85 -12.96
N LYS A 23 -5.64 5.07 -13.65
CA LYS A 23 -6.32 5.51 -14.89
C LYS A 23 -7.35 6.62 -14.65
N LEU A 24 -7.87 6.78 -13.43
CA LEU A 24 -8.77 7.88 -13.08
C LEU A 24 -8.01 9.20 -12.89
N SER A 25 -6.73 9.14 -12.53
CA SER A 25 -5.93 10.33 -12.28
C SER A 25 -5.49 11.03 -13.57
N LYS A 26 -5.56 12.37 -13.54
CA LYS A 26 -5.04 13.26 -14.60
C LYS A 26 -3.68 13.87 -14.26
N LYS A 27 -3.07 13.48 -13.13
CA LYS A 27 -1.77 13.99 -12.69
C LYS A 27 -0.67 13.56 -13.68
N LYS A 28 0.49 14.22 -13.63
CA LYS A 28 1.60 13.94 -14.57
C LYS A 28 2.53 12.85 -14.06
N SER A 29 2.97 12.96 -12.81
CA SER A 29 3.89 11.98 -12.23
C SER A 29 3.15 10.67 -11.90
N MET A 30 3.84 9.54 -12.07
CA MET A 30 3.27 8.24 -11.71
C MET A 30 2.98 8.17 -10.21
N PHE A 31 3.85 8.75 -9.38
CA PHE A 31 3.67 8.80 -7.94
C PHE A 31 2.38 9.51 -7.54
N ASP A 32 2.09 10.68 -8.12
CA ASP A 32 0.86 11.41 -7.84
C ASP A 32 -0.36 10.61 -8.32
N LYS A 33 -0.30 10.00 -9.51
CA LYS A 33 -1.41 9.20 -10.04
C LYS A 33 -1.77 8.03 -9.13
N GLU A 34 -0.76 7.34 -8.60
CA GLU A 34 -0.95 6.21 -7.68
C GLU A 34 -1.54 6.61 -6.33
N ASN A 35 -1.47 7.90 -5.98
CA ASN A 35 -1.90 8.42 -4.69
C ASN A 35 -3.06 9.43 -4.77
N ASP A 36 -3.67 9.61 -5.96
CA ASP A 36 -4.78 10.55 -6.21
C ASP A 36 -6.15 9.91 -5.93
N TYR A 37 -6.38 8.70 -6.43
CA TYR A 37 -7.64 7.95 -6.26
C TYR A 37 -7.39 6.59 -5.59
N TYR A 38 -8.32 6.15 -4.73
CA TYR A 38 -8.23 4.87 -4.02
C TYR A 38 -9.53 4.05 -4.14
N THR A 39 -10.48 4.48 -4.96
CA THR A 39 -11.84 3.94 -5.00
C THR A 39 -11.87 2.43 -5.28
N ASN A 40 -11.06 1.96 -6.23
CA ASN A 40 -11.01 0.55 -6.60
C ASN A 40 -10.28 -0.27 -5.53
N ARG A 41 -9.23 0.27 -4.91
CA ARG A 41 -8.53 -0.38 -3.78
C ARG A 41 -9.41 -0.48 -2.53
N ILE A 42 -10.23 0.54 -2.25
CA ILE A 42 -11.25 0.51 -1.19
C ILE A 42 -12.27 -0.58 -1.47
N GLN A 43 -12.78 -0.66 -2.70
CA GLN A 43 -13.76 -1.69 -3.07
C GLN A 43 -13.16 -3.10 -2.96
N PHE A 44 -11.94 -3.30 -3.46
CA PHE A 44 -11.19 -4.54 -3.28
C PHE A 44 -11.14 -4.95 -1.80
N CYS A 45 -10.78 -4.04 -0.89
CA CYS A 45 -10.74 -4.37 0.53
C CYS A 45 -12.13 -4.75 1.08
N LYS A 46 -13.19 -4.03 0.71
CA LYS A 46 -14.56 -4.34 1.14
C LYS A 46 -15.02 -5.73 0.67
N ASP A 47 -14.79 -6.04 -0.61
CA ASP A 47 -15.18 -7.32 -1.20
C ASP A 47 -14.46 -8.48 -0.52
N HIS A 48 -13.16 -8.31 -0.24
CA HIS A 48 -12.36 -9.34 0.45
C HIS A 48 -12.69 -9.48 1.94
N ILE A 49 -13.11 -8.42 2.64
CA ILE A 49 -13.63 -8.52 4.01
C ILE A 49 -14.91 -9.37 4.02
N GLU A 50 -15.85 -9.06 3.13
CA GLU A 50 -17.11 -9.80 3.02
C GLU A 50 -16.86 -11.26 2.65
N LEU A 51 -15.99 -11.51 1.67
CA LEU A 51 -15.67 -12.85 1.21
C LEU A 51 -14.95 -13.66 2.28
N LYS A 52 -13.98 -13.07 3.01
CA LYS A 52 -13.28 -13.74 4.12
C LYS A 52 -14.21 -14.07 5.28
N ASN A 53 -15.22 -13.23 5.53
CA ASN A 53 -16.23 -13.51 6.57
C ASN A 53 -17.17 -14.65 6.19
N LYS A 54 -17.53 -14.78 4.90
CA LYS A 54 -18.40 -15.86 4.41
C LYS A 54 -17.64 -17.17 4.18
N HIS A 55 -16.40 -17.08 3.70
CA HIS A 55 -15.56 -18.19 3.27
C HIS A 55 -14.13 -18.03 3.83
N PRO A 56 -13.92 -18.12 5.15
CA PRO A 56 -12.59 -18.01 5.75
C PRO A 56 -11.62 -19.07 5.21
N GLU A 57 -12.12 -20.25 4.81
CA GLU A 57 -11.37 -21.35 4.23
C GLU A 57 -10.67 -21.00 2.90
N TYR A 58 -11.15 -19.98 2.18
CA TYR A 58 -10.51 -19.50 0.95
C TYR A 58 -9.20 -18.77 1.23
N TYR A 59 -9.01 -18.26 2.46
CA TYR A 59 -7.82 -17.51 2.88
C TYR A 59 -6.94 -18.32 3.83
N ASP A 60 -7.14 -19.63 3.89
CA ASP A 60 -6.32 -20.52 4.70
C ASP A 60 -4.84 -20.41 4.29
N GLY A 61 -3.96 -20.14 5.26
CA GLY A 61 -2.54 -19.85 5.03
C GLY A 61 -2.21 -18.39 4.67
N LEU A 62 -3.20 -17.49 4.63
CA LEU A 62 -3.01 -16.06 4.35
C LEU A 62 -3.38 -15.17 5.54
N ASP A 63 -2.39 -14.53 6.16
CA ASP A 63 -2.62 -13.51 7.21
C ASP A 63 -2.72 -12.10 6.61
N ILE A 64 -3.85 -11.82 5.96
CA ILE A 64 -4.15 -10.49 5.42
C ILE A 64 -5.22 -9.81 6.27
N LYS A 65 -4.89 -8.61 6.76
CA LYS A 65 -5.77 -7.76 7.57
C LYS A 65 -6.48 -6.73 6.69
N PHE A 66 -7.44 -7.19 5.89
CA PHE A 66 -8.17 -6.34 4.93
C PHE A 66 -8.88 -5.15 5.61
N ASP A 67 -9.36 -5.28 6.84
CA ASP A 67 -9.94 -4.17 7.61
C ASP A 67 -8.95 -3.03 7.86
N ASN A 68 -7.70 -3.37 8.18
CA ASN A 68 -6.64 -2.37 8.38
C ASN A 68 -6.25 -1.69 7.06
N LEU A 69 -6.25 -2.45 5.95
CA LEU A 69 -6.02 -1.88 4.62
C LEU A 69 -7.16 -0.94 4.23
N LEU A 70 -8.41 -1.33 4.48
CA LEU A 70 -9.59 -0.50 4.25
C LEU A 70 -9.52 0.81 5.05
N LEU A 71 -9.23 0.71 6.35
CA LEU A 71 -9.07 1.87 7.23
C LEU A 71 -8.01 2.84 6.68
N GLY A 72 -6.86 2.32 6.25
CA GLY A 72 -5.79 3.14 5.68
C GLY A 72 -6.22 3.88 4.41
N TYR A 73 -6.87 3.17 3.48
CA TYR A 73 -7.34 3.78 2.23
C TYR A 73 -8.52 4.73 2.39
N GLN A 74 -9.30 4.62 3.47
CA GLN A 74 -10.39 5.55 3.79
C GLN A 74 -9.96 6.77 4.58
N SER A 75 -8.70 6.82 5.04
CA SER A 75 -8.19 7.97 5.76
C SER A 75 -8.11 9.22 4.88
N VAL A 76 -8.05 10.40 5.50
CA VAL A 76 -7.99 11.69 4.80
C VAL A 76 -6.75 11.79 3.89
N ASN A 77 -5.63 11.21 4.32
CA ASN A 77 -4.41 11.09 3.53
C ASN A 77 -3.89 9.65 3.65
N PRO A 78 -4.28 8.75 2.74
CA PRO A 78 -3.90 7.35 2.80
C PRO A 78 -2.39 7.12 2.78
N LEU A 79 -1.66 7.88 1.96
CA LEU A 79 -0.21 7.80 1.89
C LEU A 79 0.41 8.04 3.27
N ASP A 80 0.08 9.16 3.90
CA ASP A 80 0.61 9.48 5.23
C ASP A 80 0.09 8.53 6.30
N HIS A 81 -1.12 7.98 6.18
CA HIS A 81 -1.63 6.98 7.13
C HIS A 81 -0.73 5.74 7.12
N PHE A 82 -0.38 5.22 5.95
CA PHE A 82 0.50 4.05 5.86
C PHE A 82 1.92 4.36 6.35
N TYR A 83 2.47 5.52 6.00
CA TYR A 83 3.79 5.92 6.47
C TYR A 83 3.82 6.09 7.99
N ASN A 84 2.81 6.72 8.58
CA ASN A 84 2.70 6.85 10.03
C ASN A 84 2.56 5.48 10.70
N LYS A 85 1.82 4.55 10.10
CA LYS A 85 1.62 3.22 10.67
C LYS A 85 2.90 2.38 10.71
N VAL A 86 3.77 2.52 9.70
CA VAL A 86 4.99 1.72 9.56
C VAL A 86 6.21 2.40 10.18
N PHE A 87 6.33 3.71 10.01
CA PHE A 87 7.53 4.50 10.37
C PHE A 87 7.29 5.52 11.49
N GLY A 88 6.04 5.74 11.92
CA GLY A 88 5.70 6.74 12.94
C GLY A 88 5.81 8.19 12.47
N MET A 89 5.82 8.43 11.15
CA MET A 89 5.98 9.76 10.54
C MET A 89 5.28 9.83 9.18
N SER A 90 5.05 11.04 8.64
CA SER A 90 4.51 11.24 7.29
C SER A 90 5.48 10.82 6.18
N TYR A 91 4.98 10.72 4.95
CA TYR A 91 5.83 10.46 3.77
C TYR A 91 6.94 11.51 3.63
N ALA A 92 6.58 12.79 3.74
CA ALA A 92 7.52 13.90 3.59
C ALA A 92 8.63 13.87 4.66
N GLU A 93 8.28 13.54 5.90
CA GLU A 93 9.27 13.38 6.98
C GLU A 93 10.19 12.19 6.72
N LYS A 94 9.64 11.04 6.32
CA LYS A 94 10.49 9.87 6.03
C LYS A 94 11.45 10.13 4.88
N MET A 95 11.01 10.84 3.84
CA MET A 95 11.89 11.19 2.72
C MET A 95 13.02 12.13 3.17
N ARG A 96 12.75 13.15 3.99
CA ARG A 96 13.79 14.03 4.54
C ARG A 96 14.81 13.29 5.40
N ILE A 97 14.35 12.40 6.29
CA ILE A 97 15.25 11.61 7.13
C ILE A 97 16.12 10.69 6.27
N THR A 98 15.53 10.03 5.27
CA THR A 98 16.27 9.13 4.37
C THR A 98 17.32 9.88 3.56
N GLU A 99 17.02 11.12 3.14
CA GLU A 99 17.99 11.96 2.44
C GLU A 99 19.17 12.37 3.34
N ILE A 100 18.90 12.75 4.59
CA ILE A 100 19.93 13.07 5.59
C ILE A 100 20.81 11.83 5.86
N GLU A 101 20.20 10.67 6.13
CA GLU A 101 20.91 9.40 6.35
C GLU A 101 21.81 9.04 5.17
N LEU A 102 21.34 9.27 3.94
CA LEU A 102 22.13 9.01 2.73
C LEU A 102 23.29 10.00 2.58
N MET A 103 23.10 11.27 2.91
CA MET A 103 24.16 12.28 2.90
C MET A 103 25.24 11.98 3.94
N GLU A 104 24.86 11.62 5.17
CA GLU A 104 25.79 11.22 6.24
C GLU A 104 26.58 9.96 5.85
N LYS A 105 25.90 8.95 5.29
CA LYS A 105 26.55 7.74 4.80
C LYS A 105 27.60 8.05 3.72
N ARG A 106 27.26 8.88 2.73
CA ARG A 106 28.19 9.30 1.67
C ARG A 106 29.36 10.12 2.21
N ALA A 107 29.13 10.98 3.19
CA ALA A 107 30.19 11.74 3.85
C ALA A 107 31.16 10.80 4.60
N ASN A 108 30.64 9.81 5.31
CA ASN A 108 31.47 8.83 6.03
C ASN A 108 32.23 7.89 5.09
N GLU A 109 31.63 7.48 3.96
CA GLU A 109 32.29 6.66 2.94
C GLU A 109 33.34 7.44 2.13
N GLY A 110 33.11 8.73 1.89
CA GLY A 110 34.04 9.62 1.21
C GLY A 110 35.21 10.13 2.07
N VAL A 111 35.18 9.87 3.39
CA VAL A 111 36.22 10.21 4.37
C VAL A 111 37.09 8.98 4.73
N GLY A 112 36.88 7.85 4.05
CA GLY A 112 37.81 6.72 4.08
C GLY A 112 39.14 7.08 3.42
N VAL A 113 40.16 7.28 4.27
CA VAL A 113 41.59 7.46 3.93
C VAL A 113 42.12 6.34 3.05
#